data_AF-A0A438M4S0-F1
#
_entry.id   AF-A0A438M4S0-F1
#
_cell.length_a   1.000
_cell.length_b   1.000
_cell.length_c   1.000
_cell.angle_alpha   90.00
_cell.angle_beta   90.00
_cell.angle_gamma   90.00
#
_symmetry.space_group_name_H-M   'P 1'
#
loop_
_entity.id
_entity.type
_entity.pdbx_description
1 polymer ?
#
loop_
_entity_poly.entity_id
_entity_poly.type
_entity_poly.pdbx_seq_one_letter_code
_entity_poly.pdbx_strand_id
1 'polypeptide(L)'
;MPGPGRAAGARPPLEGFGSLRGMSQDEGAASRRGRKPIRPDPASGPVALFAHHLWELKEQAGDPSFAEMASRLGAAASKSSLAAAARGSALPTWETTWEFVRVLAVDRLGQDPEEIRREWRARWEQAAHATGAGTETAPDAAPHTETAPHAAADLETVAGPTETEALMVQHPESRARSAPATSLIAAVVAGAAGVGAALFAWLAPPSGQAEPAARSTPAPSVSLFDDSVFEGDVTHPDGTVVRKGAEFTKVWRIRNAGTVPWTNRYLTRLNDTPCKAPKRVEIRTVQPGESVEIAVRVRAADSPARCKIYWKMTDKSGAELLAAKKPIFLDVVVA
;
A
#
# COMPACT_ATOMS: atom_id res chain seq x y z
N MET A 1 42.13 64.34 -51.57
CA MET A 1 43.50 63.89 -51.25
C MET A 1 43.41 62.59 -50.44
N PRO A 2 43.63 61.45 -51.11
CA PRO A 2 43.48 60.10 -50.56
C PRO A 2 44.83 59.50 -50.13
N GLY A 3 44.79 58.44 -49.31
CA GLY A 3 45.98 57.68 -48.90
C GLY A 3 45.60 56.41 -48.12
N PRO A 4 45.69 55.20 -48.74
CA PRO A 4 45.18 53.93 -48.21
C PRO A 4 46.30 53.02 -47.64
N GLY A 5 45.90 52.01 -46.86
CA GLY A 5 46.80 50.93 -46.42
C GLY A 5 46.07 49.59 -46.39
N ARG A 6 46.26 48.79 -47.45
CA ARG A 6 45.71 47.46 -47.69
C ARG A 6 46.88 46.47 -47.72
N ALA A 7 46.77 45.33 -47.03
CA ALA A 7 47.50 44.08 -47.32
C ALA A 7 46.70 42.94 -46.65
N ALA A 8 46.06 41.99 -47.33
CA ALA A 8 46.50 41.03 -48.35
C ALA A 8 47.52 40.02 -47.82
N GLY A 9 47.14 38.73 -47.79
CA GLY A 9 48.00 37.61 -47.43
C GLY A 9 47.22 36.30 -47.32
N ALA A 10 46.92 35.70 -48.47
CA ALA A 10 46.27 34.40 -48.60
C ALA A 10 47.22 33.21 -48.33
N ARG A 11 46.60 32.05 -48.07
CA ARG A 11 47.14 30.70 -47.83
C ARG A 11 48.32 30.24 -48.70
N PRO A 12 49.08 29.25 -48.19
CA PRO A 12 49.59 28.11 -48.97
C PRO A 12 49.14 26.72 -48.43
N PRO A 13 49.46 25.59 -49.12
CA PRO A 13 48.55 24.45 -49.30
C PRO A 13 48.97 23.08 -48.70
N LEU A 14 47.98 22.16 -48.77
CA LEU A 14 47.93 20.69 -48.96
C LEU A 14 49.13 19.74 -48.73
N GLU A 15 48.73 18.50 -48.38
CA GLU A 15 49.44 17.19 -48.40
C GLU A 15 50.24 16.84 -47.12
N GLY A 16 50.23 15.62 -46.58
CA GLY A 16 49.75 14.34 -47.06
C GLY A 16 49.81 13.27 -45.95
N PHE A 17 49.40 12.07 -46.33
CA PHE A 17 49.20 10.85 -45.55
C PHE A 17 50.35 10.40 -44.63
N GLY A 18 49.99 9.78 -43.50
CA GLY A 18 50.93 9.02 -42.67
C GLY A 18 50.27 8.39 -41.44
N SER A 19 49.62 7.24 -41.63
CA SER A 19 49.22 6.34 -40.53
C SER A 19 50.48 5.78 -39.85
N LEU A 20 50.55 5.82 -38.52
CA LEU A 20 50.88 4.66 -37.66
C LEU A 20 51.02 5.07 -36.17
N ARG A 21 50.19 4.42 -35.35
CA ARG A 21 50.53 3.79 -34.06
C ARG A 21 51.08 4.68 -32.93
N GLY A 22 50.27 4.80 -31.87
CA GLY A 22 50.75 4.81 -30.49
C GLY A 22 50.21 5.94 -29.63
N MET A 23 49.81 5.58 -28.40
CA MET A 23 49.48 6.47 -27.27
C MET A 23 48.02 6.96 -27.19
N SER A 24 47.15 5.97 -27.01
CA SER A 24 46.07 6.02 -26.03
C SER A 24 46.58 6.35 -24.61
N GLN A 25 45.70 6.98 -23.81
CA GLN A 25 45.79 7.42 -22.40
C GLN A 25 46.16 8.91 -22.25
N ASP A 26 45.45 9.77 -21.52
CA ASP A 26 44.74 9.57 -20.24
C ASP A 26 43.68 10.67 -20.04
N GLU A 27 42.44 10.35 -19.69
CA GLU A 27 41.92 10.29 -18.31
C GLU A 27 41.43 11.64 -17.75
N GLY A 28 40.11 11.81 -17.82
CA GLY A 28 39.34 12.73 -16.98
C GLY A 28 37.92 12.24 -16.72
N ALA A 29 37.60 10.98 -17.06
CA ALA A 29 36.42 10.31 -16.53
C ALA A 29 36.83 9.78 -15.16
N ALA A 30 36.64 10.62 -14.13
CA ALA A 30 36.85 10.23 -12.75
C ALA A 30 36.06 8.93 -12.48
N SER A 31 36.79 7.82 -12.55
CA SER A 31 36.40 6.50 -12.12
C SER A 31 36.08 6.61 -10.63
N ARG A 32 34.83 6.95 -10.31
CA ARG A 32 34.24 6.57 -9.03
C ARG A 32 34.22 5.06 -9.08
N ARG A 33 35.25 4.43 -8.50
CA ARG A 33 35.36 2.98 -8.30
C ARG A 33 34.08 2.48 -7.67
N GLY A 34 33.12 2.14 -8.51
CA GLY A 34 31.91 1.46 -8.12
C GLY A 34 32.36 0.10 -7.62
N ARG A 35 32.14 -0.16 -6.34
CA ARG A 35 32.21 -1.51 -5.80
C ARG A 35 31.41 -2.41 -6.74
N LYS A 36 32.07 -3.34 -7.45
CA LYS A 36 31.41 -4.28 -8.35
C LYS A 36 30.31 -4.96 -7.52
N PRO A 37 29.04 -4.92 -7.96
CA PRO A 37 27.96 -5.54 -7.21
C PRO A 37 28.31 -7.01 -7.00
N ILE A 38 28.39 -7.43 -5.74
CA ILE A 38 28.70 -8.82 -5.37
C ILE A 38 27.44 -9.63 -5.62
N ARG A 39 27.55 -10.65 -6.48
CA ARG A 39 26.47 -11.62 -6.72
C ARG A 39 26.22 -12.38 -5.42
N PRO A 40 24.97 -12.45 -4.92
CA PRO A 40 24.64 -13.28 -3.77
C PRO A 40 25.01 -14.75 -4.04
N ASP A 41 25.70 -15.37 -3.09
CA ASP A 41 25.99 -16.80 -3.13
C ASP A 41 24.72 -17.59 -2.78
N PRO A 42 24.20 -18.43 -3.70
CA PRO A 42 22.96 -19.18 -3.45
C PRO A 42 23.10 -20.22 -2.32
N ALA A 43 24.32 -20.67 -2.02
CA ALA A 43 24.57 -21.61 -0.92
C ALA A 43 24.48 -20.98 0.47
N SER A 44 24.49 -19.64 0.55
CA SER A 44 24.45 -18.90 1.83
C SER A 44 23.06 -18.92 2.51
N GLY A 45 22.04 -19.49 1.87
CA GLY A 45 20.73 -19.73 2.47
C GLY A 45 19.55 -19.32 1.58
N PRO A 46 18.31 -19.55 2.04
CA PRO A 46 17.09 -19.36 1.24
C PRO A 46 16.88 -17.94 0.73
N VAL A 47 17.19 -16.93 1.56
CA VAL A 47 17.11 -15.51 1.17
C VAL A 47 18.19 -15.15 0.14
N ALA A 48 19.39 -15.73 0.27
CA ALA A 48 20.48 -15.52 -0.66
C ALA A 48 20.21 -16.20 -2.01
N LEU A 49 19.63 -17.42 -2.01
CA LEU A 49 19.14 -18.11 -3.20
C LEU A 49 18.05 -17.30 -3.91
N PHE A 50 17.08 -16.75 -3.17
CA PHE A 50 16.06 -15.90 -3.75
C PHE A 50 16.64 -14.64 -4.41
N ALA A 51 17.59 -13.97 -3.73
CA ALA A 51 18.29 -12.82 -4.28
C ALA A 51 19.16 -13.19 -5.50
N HIS A 52 19.72 -14.39 -5.53
CA HIS A 52 20.43 -14.93 -6.69
C HIS A 52 19.52 -15.01 -7.91
N HIS A 53 18.31 -15.58 -7.77
CA HIS A 53 17.33 -15.62 -8.86
C HIS A 53 16.94 -14.23 -9.35
N LEU A 54 16.75 -13.25 -8.45
CA LEU A 54 16.48 -11.86 -8.85
C LEU A 54 17.63 -11.27 -9.68
N TRP A 55 18.87 -11.64 -9.35
CA TRP A 55 20.04 -11.20 -10.08
C TRP A 55 20.11 -11.83 -11.48
N GLU A 56 19.80 -13.13 -11.60
CA GLU A 56 19.71 -13.81 -12.90
C GLU A 56 18.64 -13.21 -13.81
N LEU A 57 17.46 -12.91 -13.26
CA LEU A 57 16.39 -12.25 -14.02
C LEU A 57 16.86 -10.88 -14.54
N LYS A 58 17.60 -10.14 -13.72
CA LYS A 58 18.15 -8.84 -14.09
C LYS A 58 19.17 -8.96 -15.22
N GLU A 59 20.06 -9.95 -15.18
CA GLU A 59 21.01 -10.22 -16.26
C GLU A 59 20.29 -10.58 -17.57
N GLN A 60 19.30 -11.49 -17.50
CA GLN A 60 18.50 -11.91 -18.66
C GLN A 60 17.80 -10.72 -19.31
N ALA A 61 17.33 -9.76 -18.52
CA ALA A 61 16.69 -8.54 -18.99
C ALA A 61 17.66 -7.42 -19.45
N GLY A 62 18.96 -7.72 -19.61
CA GLY A 62 19.96 -6.78 -20.12
C GLY A 62 20.62 -5.90 -19.05
N ASP A 63 20.59 -6.34 -17.80
CA ASP A 63 21.21 -5.68 -16.63
C ASP A 63 20.83 -4.20 -16.42
N PRO A 64 19.55 -3.78 -16.53
CA PRO A 64 19.18 -2.37 -16.41
C PRO A 64 19.52 -1.79 -15.04
N SER A 65 19.93 -0.53 -14.97
CA SER A 65 20.26 0.09 -13.68
C SER A 65 19.00 0.20 -12.79
N PHE A 66 19.13 0.11 -11.46
CA PHE A 66 17.99 0.30 -10.56
C PHE A 66 17.33 1.69 -10.71
N ALA A 67 18.10 2.69 -11.14
CA ALA A 67 17.58 4.02 -11.44
C ALA A 67 16.71 4.01 -12.71
N GLU A 68 17.13 3.28 -13.75
CA GLU A 68 16.34 3.08 -14.97
C GLU A 68 15.06 2.30 -14.67
N MET A 69 15.13 1.24 -13.85
CA MET A 69 13.96 0.48 -13.42
C MET A 69 12.92 1.38 -12.72
N ALA A 70 13.36 2.23 -11.79
CA ALA A 70 12.47 3.12 -11.03
C ALA A 70 11.90 4.29 -11.86
N SER A 71 12.66 4.82 -12.82
CA SER A 71 12.26 6.03 -13.56
C SER A 71 11.66 5.75 -14.93
N ARG A 72 12.28 4.87 -15.71
CA ARG A 72 11.94 4.65 -17.13
C ARG A 72 11.02 3.46 -17.33
N LEU A 73 11.19 2.42 -16.51
CA LEU A 73 10.37 1.21 -16.58
C LEU A 73 9.20 1.23 -15.58
N GLY A 74 9.06 2.31 -14.81
CA GLY A 74 7.88 2.53 -13.98
C GLY A 74 7.75 1.55 -12.81
N ALA A 75 8.85 1.04 -12.25
CA ALA A 75 8.78 0.29 -11.00
C ALA A 75 8.26 1.22 -9.88
N ALA A 76 7.17 0.84 -9.21
CA ALA A 76 6.65 1.63 -8.09
C ALA A 76 7.57 1.60 -6.85
N ALA A 77 8.54 0.67 -6.82
CA ALA A 77 9.52 0.57 -5.75
C ALA A 77 10.74 1.48 -5.97
N SER A 78 11.24 2.08 -4.88
CA SER A 78 12.39 2.98 -4.93
C SER A 78 13.69 2.28 -5.37
N LYS A 79 14.65 3.05 -5.91
CA LYS A 79 16.01 2.58 -6.26
C LYS A 79 16.66 1.77 -5.14
N SER A 80 16.56 2.24 -3.90
CA SER A 80 17.18 1.59 -2.74
C SER A 80 16.49 0.27 -2.39
N SER A 81 15.15 0.20 -2.51
CA SER A 81 14.36 -1.02 -2.30
C SER A 81 14.69 -2.10 -3.33
N LEU A 82 14.71 -1.74 -4.62
CA LEU A 82 15.08 -2.65 -5.71
C LEU A 82 16.53 -3.15 -5.54
N ALA A 83 17.44 -2.26 -5.15
CA ALA A 83 18.83 -2.63 -4.93
C ALA A 83 19.03 -3.50 -3.67
N ALA A 84 18.22 -3.33 -2.63
CA ALA A 84 18.25 -4.19 -1.45
C ALA A 84 17.76 -5.61 -1.77
N ALA A 85 16.71 -5.73 -2.60
CA ALA A 85 16.17 -7.01 -3.07
C ALA A 85 17.21 -7.87 -3.78
N ALA A 86 17.95 -7.28 -4.71
CA ALA A 86 18.98 -7.99 -5.47
C ALA A 86 20.24 -8.33 -4.65
N ARG A 87 20.43 -7.74 -3.45
CA ARG A 87 21.62 -7.97 -2.61
C ARG A 87 21.43 -9.09 -1.57
N GLY A 88 20.20 -9.56 -1.33
CA GLY A 88 19.94 -10.65 -0.40
C GLY A 88 20.24 -10.37 1.08
N SER A 89 20.41 -9.09 1.46
CA SER A 89 20.68 -8.72 2.86
C SER A 89 19.49 -8.93 3.80
N ALA A 90 18.27 -8.95 3.24
CA ALA A 90 17.02 -9.27 3.90
C ALA A 90 15.99 -9.63 2.81
N LEU A 91 14.99 -10.45 3.15
CA LEU A 91 13.91 -10.75 2.23
C LEU A 91 13.04 -9.51 2.01
N PRO A 92 12.90 -8.99 0.77
CA PRO A 92 12.03 -7.86 0.48
C PRO A 92 10.57 -8.21 0.70
N THR A 93 9.68 -7.22 0.76
CA THR A 93 8.24 -7.51 0.68
C THR A 93 7.88 -8.07 -0.69
N TRP A 94 6.77 -8.81 -0.75
CA TRP A 94 6.25 -9.33 -2.01
C TRP A 94 5.98 -8.22 -3.04
N GLU A 95 5.50 -7.05 -2.61
CA GLU A 95 5.22 -5.92 -3.52
C GLU A 95 6.52 -5.38 -4.13
N THR A 96 7.59 -5.25 -3.33
CA THR A 96 8.89 -4.79 -3.83
C THR A 96 9.49 -5.81 -4.80
N THR A 97 9.39 -7.10 -4.45
CA THR A 97 9.78 -8.22 -5.31
C THR A 97 9.02 -8.17 -6.63
N TRP A 98 7.69 -8.01 -6.57
CA TRP A 98 6.85 -8.01 -7.76
C TRP A 98 7.15 -6.81 -8.66
N GLU A 99 7.38 -5.61 -8.13
CA GLU A 99 7.76 -4.47 -8.97
C GLU A 99 9.11 -4.68 -9.65
N PHE A 100 10.06 -5.33 -8.97
CA PHE A 100 11.33 -5.72 -9.57
C PHE A 100 11.13 -6.73 -10.71
N VAL A 101 10.36 -7.79 -10.45
CA VAL A 101 10.13 -8.89 -11.39
C VAL A 101 9.29 -8.44 -12.56
N ARG A 102 8.15 -7.76 -12.33
CA ARG A 102 7.23 -7.25 -13.35
C ARG A 102 7.97 -6.42 -14.39
N VAL A 103 8.80 -5.48 -13.93
CA VAL A 103 9.56 -4.61 -14.83
C VAL A 103 10.54 -5.38 -15.71
N LEU A 104 11.11 -6.47 -15.23
CA LEU A 104 12.10 -7.23 -16.00
C LEU A 104 11.43 -8.33 -16.84
N ALA A 105 10.68 -9.21 -16.19
CA ALA A 105 10.03 -10.37 -16.80
C ALA A 105 8.86 -9.98 -17.72
N VAL A 106 7.98 -9.08 -17.28
CA VAL A 106 6.80 -8.69 -18.05
C VAL A 106 7.17 -7.59 -19.03
N ASP A 107 7.68 -6.45 -18.54
CA ASP A 107 7.83 -5.26 -19.38
C ASP A 107 9.01 -5.37 -20.37
N ARG A 108 10.11 -6.08 -20.03
CA ARG A 108 11.26 -6.25 -20.95
C ARG A 108 11.29 -7.59 -21.67
N LEU A 109 11.04 -8.68 -20.96
CA LEU A 109 11.11 -10.03 -21.52
C LEU A 109 9.79 -10.48 -22.15
N GLY A 110 8.69 -9.74 -21.95
CA GLY A 110 7.39 -10.02 -22.57
C GLY A 110 6.73 -11.30 -22.05
N GLN A 111 7.08 -11.75 -20.84
CA GLN A 111 6.54 -12.96 -20.24
C GLN A 111 5.13 -12.74 -19.69
N ASP A 112 4.35 -13.81 -19.57
CA ASP A 112 2.98 -13.75 -19.06
C ASP A 112 2.93 -13.23 -17.60
N PRO A 113 2.16 -12.16 -17.32
CA PRO A 113 2.14 -11.56 -15.99
C PRO A 113 1.66 -12.51 -14.90
N GLU A 114 0.63 -13.32 -15.15
CA GLU A 114 0.00 -14.14 -14.13
C GLU A 114 0.84 -15.39 -13.82
N GLU A 115 1.44 -15.99 -14.83
CA GLU A 115 2.36 -17.11 -14.68
C GLU A 115 3.60 -16.70 -13.88
N ILE A 116 4.27 -15.63 -14.29
CA ILE A 116 5.45 -15.10 -13.60
C ILE A 116 5.10 -14.66 -12.18
N ARG A 117 3.93 -14.05 -11.97
CA ARG A 117 3.47 -13.66 -10.63
C ARG A 117 3.34 -14.87 -9.71
N ARG A 118 2.70 -15.96 -10.18
CA ARG A 118 2.56 -17.20 -9.39
C ARG A 118 3.91 -17.84 -9.10
N GLU A 119 4.75 -17.97 -10.12
CA GLU A 119 6.06 -18.60 -10.02
C GLU A 119 6.98 -17.88 -9.03
N TRP A 120 7.09 -16.55 -9.16
CA TRP A 120 7.90 -15.73 -8.26
C TRP A 120 7.31 -15.63 -6.86
N ARG A 121 5.98 -15.70 -6.73
CA ARG A 121 5.31 -15.73 -5.43
C ARG A 121 5.70 -16.99 -4.67
N ALA A 122 5.68 -18.15 -5.31
CA ALA A 122 6.08 -19.41 -4.70
C ALA A 122 7.55 -19.38 -4.23
N ARG A 123 8.47 -18.85 -5.06
CA ARG A 123 9.88 -18.67 -4.66
C ARG A 123 10.04 -17.75 -3.46
N TRP A 124 9.31 -16.64 -3.45
CA TRP A 124 9.35 -15.68 -2.35
C TRP A 124 8.80 -16.29 -1.04
N GLU A 125 7.70 -17.04 -1.12
CA GLU A 125 7.11 -17.74 0.04
C GLU A 125 8.06 -18.81 0.59
N GLN A 126 8.73 -19.59 -0.26
CA GLN A 126 9.74 -20.57 0.17
C GLN A 126 10.87 -19.89 0.97
N ALA A 127 11.37 -18.75 0.49
CA ALA A 127 12.37 -17.98 1.22
C ALA A 127 11.82 -17.43 2.54
N ALA A 128 10.58 -16.92 2.54
CA ALA A 128 9.91 -16.39 3.73
C ALA A 128 9.72 -17.47 4.81
N HIS A 129 9.21 -18.64 4.42
CA HIS A 129 9.01 -19.78 5.32
C HIS A 129 10.31 -20.26 5.93
N ALA A 130 11.39 -20.32 5.16
CA ALA A 130 12.68 -20.76 5.69
C ALA A 130 13.32 -19.71 6.62
N THR A 131 12.95 -18.44 6.51
CA THR A 131 13.35 -17.40 7.47
C THR A 131 12.54 -17.51 8.79
N GLY A 132 11.28 -17.97 8.71
CA GLY A 132 10.41 -18.19 9.88
C GLY A 132 10.64 -19.53 10.59
N ALA A 133 10.96 -20.60 9.85
CA ALA A 133 11.22 -21.94 10.36
C ALA A 133 12.51 -22.05 11.19
N GLY A 134 13.40 -21.06 11.11
CA GLY A 134 14.62 -20.98 11.95
C GLY A 134 14.36 -20.63 13.42
N THR A 135 13.11 -20.42 13.84
CA THR A 135 12.75 -20.13 15.25
C THR A 135 12.18 -21.35 15.98
N GLU A 136 12.03 -22.50 15.31
CA GLU A 136 11.40 -23.68 15.92
C GLU A 136 12.38 -24.85 16.02
N THR A 137 13.24 -24.84 17.04
CA THR A 137 13.84 -26.08 17.57
C THR A 137 14.18 -25.95 19.06
N ALA A 138 13.67 -26.92 19.82
CA ALA A 138 13.96 -27.36 21.19
C ALA A 138 13.19 -26.70 22.37
N PRO A 139 12.31 -27.48 23.05
CA PRO A 139 11.65 -27.13 24.31
C PRO A 139 12.44 -27.67 25.52
N ASP A 140 12.70 -26.85 26.54
CA ASP A 140 12.66 -27.25 27.95
C ASP A 140 12.89 -26.03 28.87
N ALA A 141 12.38 -26.17 30.10
CA ALA A 141 12.61 -25.38 31.31
C ALA A 141 11.67 -24.18 31.59
N ALA A 142 10.89 -24.43 32.64
CA ALA A 142 9.86 -23.63 33.30
C ALA A 142 10.42 -22.40 34.05
N PRO A 143 9.56 -21.59 34.72
CA PRO A 143 9.79 -20.18 34.96
C PRO A 143 10.61 -19.89 36.22
N HIS A 144 11.46 -18.88 36.15
CA HIS A 144 12.00 -18.21 37.33
C HIS A 144 11.34 -16.85 37.52
N THR A 145 10.48 -16.83 38.53
CA THR A 145 10.06 -15.67 39.30
C THR A 145 11.28 -14.89 39.79
N GLU A 146 11.37 -13.61 39.47
CA GLU A 146 12.28 -12.70 40.19
C GLU A 146 11.56 -11.42 40.62
N THR A 147 11.27 -11.47 41.91
CA THR A 147 10.93 -10.45 42.91
C THR A 147 11.53 -9.06 42.67
N ALA A 148 10.68 -8.04 42.67
CA ALA A 148 11.04 -6.66 43.02
C ALA A 148 10.69 -6.40 44.50
N PRO A 149 11.60 -5.84 45.33
CA PRO A 149 11.26 -5.41 46.67
C PRO A 149 10.81 -3.93 46.71
N HIS A 150 9.66 -3.74 47.36
CA HIS A 150 9.36 -2.77 48.42
C HIS A 150 10.01 -1.37 48.41
N ALA A 151 9.16 -0.34 48.43
CA ALA A 151 9.05 0.57 49.57
C ALA A 151 7.66 1.23 49.57
N ALA A 152 6.99 1.12 50.71
CA ALA A 152 5.66 1.64 51.00
C ALA A 152 5.75 2.92 51.84
N ALA A 153 4.56 3.50 52.07
CA ALA A 153 4.20 4.57 53.02
C ALA A 153 4.31 6.00 52.43
N ASP A 154 3.31 6.88 52.53
CA ASP A 154 2.31 7.05 53.58
C ASP A 154 0.92 7.46 53.05
N LEU A 155 -0.09 7.05 53.83
CA LEU A 155 -1.50 7.45 53.76
C LEU A 155 -1.68 8.75 54.54
N GLU A 156 -2.50 9.68 54.03
CA GLU A 156 -3.33 10.51 54.90
C GLU A 156 -4.70 10.79 54.28
N THR A 157 -5.72 10.47 55.08
CA THR A 157 -7.15 10.58 54.86
C THR A 157 -7.65 11.91 55.42
N VAL A 158 -8.49 12.65 54.71
CA VAL A 158 -9.44 13.61 55.32
C VAL A 158 -10.80 13.50 54.64
N ALA A 159 -11.83 13.46 55.48
CA ALA A 159 -13.26 13.27 55.23
C ALA A 159 -13.97 14.51 54.62
N GLY A 160 -15.21 14.30 54.12
CA GLY A 160 -16.12 15.26 53.46
C GLY A 160 -16.70 16.39 54.34
N PRO A 161 -17.93 16.94 54.11
CA PRO A 161 -19.09 16.40 53.39
C PRO A 161 -19.96 17.42 52.58
N THR A 162 -21.16 16.96 52.12
CA THR A 162 -22.44 17.72 51.85
C THR A 162 -22.48 18.72 50.69
N GLU A 163 -23.55 18.98 49.92
CA GLU A 163 -25.00 18.76 50.00
C GLU A 163 -25.66 19.04 48.61
N THR A 164 -26.82 18.42 48.34
CA THR A 164 -28.08 18.94 47.69
C THR A 164 -27.98 19.85 46.43
N GLU A 165 -28.66 19.63 45.30
CA GLU A 165 -30.09 19.39 45.11
C GLU A 165 -30.39 18.63 43.81
N ALA A 166 -31.37 17.75 43.90
CA ALA A 166 -32.17 17.25 42.80
C ALA A 166 -33.38 18.18 42.59
N LEU A 167 -33.75 18.45 41.34
CA LEU A 167 -35.15 18.74 41.01
C LEU A 167 -35.64 17.78 39.93
N MET A 168 -36.57 16.93 40.37
CA MET A 168 -37.45 16.08 39.61
C MET A 168 -38.26 16.87 38.57
N VAL A 169 -38.58 16.27 37.42
CA VAL A 169 -39.99 16.03 37.02
C VAL A 169 -40.05 14.73 36.23
N GLN A 170 -40.95 13.85 36.65
CA GLN A 170 -41.29 12.57 36.07
C GLN A 170 -42.65 12.63 35.37
N HIS A 171 -42.78 11.85 34.27
CA HIS A 171 -43.97 11.10 33.79
C HIS A 171 -45.23 11.87 33.32
N PRO A 172 -46.23 11.24 32.67
CA PRO A 172 -46.31 9.91 32.04
C PRO A 172 -46.96 9.88 30.62
N GLU A 173 -47.08 8.65 30.10
CA GLU A 173 -47.78 8.19 28.90
C GLU A 173 -49.26 8.61 28.76
N SER A 174 -49.78 8.65 27.53
CA SER A 174 -50.75 7.65 27.03
C SER A 174 -51.63 8.15 25.85
N ARG A 175 -52.03 7.16 25.03
CA ARG A 175 -53.40 6.97 24.48
C ARG A 175 -53.66 7.31 23.00
N ALA A 176 -53.66 6.23 22.20
CA ALA A 176 -54.74 5.71 21.35
C ALA A 176 -55.73 6.65 20.63
N ARG A 177 -55.96 6.34 19.33
CA ARG A 177 -57.20 6.44 18.47
C ARG A 177 -56.73 6.64 17.01
N SER A 178 -57.34 6.17 15.92
CA SER A 178 -58.46 5.29 15.56
C SER A 178 -58.47 5.25 14.00
N ALA A 179 -58.85 4.12 13.39
CA ALA A 179 -58.99 3.92 11.92
C ALA A 179 -60.31 4.57 11.36
N PRO A 180 -60.85 4.24 10.15
CA PRO A 180 -60.33 3.98 8.78
C PRO A 180 -61.13 4.79 7.70
N ALA A 181 -60.78 4.67 6.40
CA ALA A 181 -61.70 5.02 5.29
C ALA A 181 -61.45 4.21 4.00
N THR A 182 -62.53 4.03 3.25
CA THR A 182 -62.91 2.91 2.37
C THR A 182 -62.87 3.26 0.87
N SER A 183 -62.68 2.27 -0.02
CA SER A 183 -63.45 2.02 -1.30
C SER A 183 -62.70 0.99 -2.16
N LEU A 184 -63.25 -0.22 -2.41
CA LEU A 184 -64.12 -0.63 -3.55
C LEU A 184 -63.42 -0.47 -4.91
N ILE A 185 -63.20 -1.55 -5.69
CA ILE A 185 -64.14 -2.08 -6.69
C ILE A 185 -63.91 -3.57 -6.96
N ALA A 186 -65.01 -4.29 -7.20
CA ALA A 186 -65.15 -5.69 -7.57
C ALA A 186 -65.08 -5.93 -9.10
N ALA A 187 -64.72 -7.15 -9.52
CA ALA A 187 -65.40 -7.85 -10.63
C ALA A 187 -65.04 -9.36 -10.65
N VAL A 188 -66.09 -10.17 -10.59
CA VAL A 188 -66.14 -11.63 -10.73
C VAL A 188 -66.35 -11.97 -12.21
N VAL A 189 -65.70 -13.02 -12.72
CA VAL A 189 -66.30 -13.90 -13.74
C VAL A 189 -65.94 -15.35 -13.40
N ALA A 190 -66.98 -16.17 -13.29
CA ALA A 190 -66.94 -17.61 -13.03
C ALA A 190 -67.71 -18.37 -14.14
N GLY A 191 -67.34 -19.64 -14.33
CA GLY A 191 -68.13 -20.69 -15.00
C GLY A 191 -67.72 -20.97 -16.45
N ALA A 192 -67.64 -22.21 -16.96
CA ALA A 192 -68.07 -23.54 -16.50
C ALA A 192 -67.25 -24.60 -17.29
N ALA A 193 -66.70 -25.66 -16.69
CA ALA A 193 -67.27 -26.99 -16.43
C ALA A 193 -67.80 -27.76 -17.66
N GLY A 194 -67.27 -28.97 -17.92
CA GLY A 194 -67.78 -29.86 -18.97
C GLY A 194 -66.99 -31.15 -19.28
N VAL A 195 -66.77 -31.99 -18.26
CA VAL A 195 -66.83 -33.47 -18.26
C VAL A 195 -66.35 -34.27 -19.49
N GLY A 196 -65.26 -35.03 -19.31
CA GLY A 196 -64.96 -36.26 -20.04
C GLY A 196 -64.40 -37.28 -19.05
N ALA A 197 -65.19 -38.29 -18.71
CA ALA A 197 -64.93 -39.23 -17.63
C ALA A 197 -63.97 -40.37 -18.03
N ALA A 198 -63.35 -40.90 -16.97
CA ALA A 198 -62.95 -42.29 -16.77
C ALA A 198 -61.55 -42.75 -17.23
N LEU A 199 -60.88 -43.38 -16.25
CA LEU A 199 -59.69 -44.24 -16.32
C LEU A 199 -58.34 -43.52 -16.40
N PHE A 200 -57.73 -43.22 -15.26
CA PHE A 200 -56.42 -43.80 -14.94
C PHE A 200 -56.23 -43.76 -13.43
N ALA A 201 -56.35 -44.96 -12.85
CA ALA A 201 -56.24 -45.23 -11.45
C ALA A 201 -54.87 -44.77 -10.90
N TRP A 202 -54.93 -44.13 -9.73
CA TRP A 202 -54.01 -44.32 -8.62
C TRP A 202 -52.57 -44.72 -9.02
N LEU A 203 -51.74 -43.72 -9.31
CA LEU A 203 -50.32 -43.82 -9.00
C LEU A 203 -50.04 -42.99 -7.75
N ALA A 204 -49.95 -43.69 -6.63
CA ALA A 204 -49.20 -43.18 -5.49
C ALA A 204 -47.79 -42.78 -5.97
N PRO A 205 -47.28 -41.60 -5.62
CA PRO A 205 -45.86 -41.34 -5.81
C PRO A 205 -45.06 -42.28 -4.90
N PRO A 206 -43.96 -42.90 -5.37
CA PRO A 206 -43.09 -43.64 -4.48
C PRO A 206 -42.38 -42.64 -3.55
N SER A 207 -42.69 -42.73 -2.26
CA SER A 207 -41.84 -42.18 -1.20
C SER A 207 -40.48 -42.86 -1.29
N GLY A 208 -39.46 -42.15 -1.75
CA GLY A 208 -38.11 -42.71 -1.82
C GLY A 208 -37.14 -41.99 -2.76
N GLN A 209 -36.98 -40.68 -2.63
CA GLN A 209 -35.71 -40.04 -3.02
C GLN A 209 -35.16 -39.29 -1.82
N ALA A 210 -34.14 -39.90 -1.21
CA ALA A 210 -33.23 -39.21 -0.32
C ALA A 210 -32.60 -38.07 -1.12
N GLU A 211 -32.99 -36.84 -0.79
CA GLU A 211 -32.36 -35.62 -1.26
C GLU A 211 -30.85 -35.73 -0.94
N PRO A 212 -29.96 -35.52 -1.91
CA PRO A 212 -28.53 -35.57 -1.64
C PRO A 212 -28.25 -34.48 -0.60
N ALA A 213 -27.85 -34.89 0.61
CA ALA A 213 -27.41 -33.98 1.65
C ALA A 213 -26.44 -32.99 1.01
N ALA A 214 -26.86 -31.71 0.96
CA ALA A 214 -26.02 -30.61 0.54
C ALA A 214 -24.73 -30.74 1.36
N ARG A 215 -23.65 -31.16 0.71
CA ARG A 215 -22.33 -31.16 1.30
C ARG A 215 -22.03 -29.70 1.62
N SER A 216 -22.14 -29.33 2.89
CA SER A 216 -21.64 -28.07 3.41
C SER A 216 -20.15 -28.01 3.10
N THR A 217 -19.79 -27.40 1.97
CA THR A 217 -18.40 -27.04 1.71
C THR A 217 -18.01 -26.09 2.84
N PRO A 218 -16.99 -26.40 3.66
CA PRO A 218 -16.55 -25.46 4.68
C PRO A 218 -16.16 -24.15 3.98
N ALA A 219 -16.82 -23.05 4.35
CA ALA A 219 -16.46 -21.73 3.86
C ALA A 219 -14.97 -21.49 4.14
N PRO A 220 -14.19 -20.92 3.21
CA PRO A 220 -12.79 -20.64 3.45
C PRO A 220 -12.68 -19.77 4.70
N SER A 221 -11.88 -20.22 5.67
CA SER A 221 -11.49 -19.43 6.83
C SER A 221 -10.63 -18.26 6.33
N VAL A 222 -11.26 -17.11 6.07
CA VAL A 222 -10.55 -15.89 5.68
C VAL A 222 -9.75 -15.44 6.89
N SER A 223 -8.43 -15.56 6.82
CA SER A 223 -7.55 -14.96 7.81
C SER A 223 -7.77 -13.45 7.80
N LEU A 224 -8.09 -12.88 8.96
CA LEU A 224 -8.22 -11.44 9.12
C LEU A 224 -6.83 -10.82 9.09
N PHE A 225 -6.56 -10.04 8.05
CA PHE A 225 -5.35 -9.24 7.96
C PHE A 225 -5.72 -7.83 7.51
N ASP A 226 -5.10 -6.86 8.15
CA ASP A 226 -5.29 -5.46 7.83
C ASP A 226 -4.10 -4.97 7.02
N ASP A 227 -4.36 -4.40 5.84
CA ASP A 227 -3.29 -3.87 5.01
C ASP A 227 -3.71 -2.69 4.13
N SER A 228 -2.73 -1.85 3.79
CA SER A 228 -2.88 -0.76 2.83
C SER A 228 -1.85 -0.83 1.70
N VAL A 229 -2.27 -0.41 0.52
CA VAL A 229 -1.40 -0.13 -0.62
C VAL A 229 -1.54 1.34 -0.98
N PHE A 230 -0.41 2.06 -0.99
CA PHE A 230 -0.35 3.42 -1.51
C PHE A 230 -0.31 3.36 -3.04
N GLU A 231 -1.30 3.95 -3.69
CA GLU A 231 -1.43 3.92 -5.15
C GLU A 231 -0.91 5.19 -5.81
N GLY A 232 -0.66 6.25 -5.03
CA GLY A 232 0.06 7.43 -5.48
C GLY A 232 -0.49 8.75 -4.97
N ASP A 233 0.27 9.80 -5.28
CA ASP A 233 -0.15 11.18 -5.16
C ASP A 233 -1.08 11.54 -6.32
N VAL A 234 -2.33 11.89 -6.02
CA VAL A 234 -3.30 12.34 -7.03
C VAL A 234 -3.09 13.82 -7.34
N THR A 235 -2.77 14.62 -6.31
CA THR A 235 -2.42 16.03 -6.49
C THR A 235 -1.09 16.35 -5.80
N HIS A 236 -0.42 17.41 -6.27
CA HIS A 236 0.83 17.95 -5.71
C HIS A 236 1.89 16.87 -5.45
N PRO A 237 2.46 16.25 -6.51
CA PRO A 237 3.59 15.33 -6.37
C PRO A 237 4.75 15.93 -5.59
N ASP A 238 5.64 15.08 -5.08
CA ASP A 238 6.76 15.51 -4.26
C ASP A 238 7.62 16.59 -4.94
N GLY A 239 7.94 17.63 -4.17
CA GLY A 239 8.74 18.77 -4.63
C GLY A 239 7.94 19.83 -5.39
N THR A 240 6.61 19.71 -5.47
CA THR A 240 5.75 20.73 -6.10
C THR A 240 6.02 22.12 -5.48
N VAL A 241 6.15 23.12 -6.34
CA VAL A 241 6.30 24.52 -5.93
C VAL A 241 4.92 25.16 -5.80
N VAL A 242 4.63 25.77 -4.65
CA VAL A 242 3.38 26.47 -4.36
C VAL A 242 3.64 27.92 -3.97
N ARG A 243 2.68 28.80 -4.27
CA ARG A 243 2.77 30.22 -3.89
C ARG A 243 2.64 30.39 -2.36
N LYS A 244 3.32 31.40 -1.82
CA LYS A 244 3.13 31.86 -0.43
C LYS A 244 1.67 32.08 -0.10
N GLY A 245 1.25 31.59 1.08
CA GLY A 245 -0.12 31.73 1.59
C GLY A 245 -1.20 31.01 0.78
N ALA A 246 -0.85 30.29 -0.30
CA ALA A 246 -1.81 29.61 -1.15
C ALA A 246 -2.53 28.49 -0.40
N GLU A 247 -3.83 28.34 -0.66
CA GLU A 247 -4.60 27.21 -0.21
C GLU A 247 -4.69 26.18 -1.33
N PHE A 248 -4.44 24.91 -1.00
CA PHE A 248 -4.53 23.81 -1.94
C PHE A 248 -4.99 22.54 -1.25
N THR A 249 -5.47 21.58 -2.03
CA THR A 249 -5.88 20.28 -1.52
C THR A 249 -4.89 19.22 -1.99
N LYS A 250 -4.22 18.57 -1.04
CA LYS A 250 -3.41 17.38 -1.27
C LYS A 250 -4.32 16.16 -1.27
N VAL A 251 -4.23 15.34 -2.31
CA VAL A 251 -5.00 14.10 -2.44
C VAL A 251 -4.04 12.94 -2.66
N TRP A 252 -4.24 11.88 -1.89
CA TRP A 252 -3.58 10.58 -2.09
C TRP A 252 -4.63 9.53 -2.41
N ARG A 253 -4.27 8.55 -3.24
CA ARG A 253 -5.08 7.35 -3.47
C ARG A 253 -4.46 6.18 -2.71
N ILE A 254 -5.27 5.53 -1.88
CA ILE A 254 -4.85 4.39 -1.06
C ILE A 254 -5.91 3.31 -1.19
N ARG A 255 -5.48 2.06 -1.32
CA ARG A 255 -6.35 0.89 -1.36
C ARG A 255 -6.29 0.09 -0.08
N ASN A 256 -7.47 -0.36 0.38
CA ASN A 256 -7.55 -1.39 1.41
C ASN A 256 -7.16 -2.72 0.77
N ALA A 257 -5.93 -3.18 1.05
CA ALA A 257 -5.42 -4.45 0.55
C ALA A 257 -5.62 -5.60 1.54
N GLY A 258 -6.21 -5.30 2.71
CA GLY A 258 -6.58 -6.25 3.74
C GLY A 258 -7.85 -7.04 3.44
N THR A 259 -8.19 -7.94 4.36
CA THR A 259 -9.51 -8.61 4.44
C THR A 259 -10.43 -7.93 5.46
N VAL A 260 -9.92 -6.99 6.25
CA VAL A 260 -10.68 -6.24 7.26
C VAL A 260 -11.22 -4.93 6.66
N PRO A 261 -12.53 -4.63 6.78
CA PRO A 261 -13.07 -3.33 6.39
C PRO A 261 -12.44 -2.21 7.21
N TRP A 262 -12.07 -1.12 6.57
CA TRP A 262 -11.64 0.07 7.27
C TRP A 262 -12.86 0.83 7.74
N THR A 263 -13.05 0.92 9.06
CA THR A 263 -14.08 1.72 9.71
C THR A 263 -13.45 2.54 10.83
N ASN A 264 -13.92 3.77 11.05
CA ASN A 264 -13.43 4.67 12.11
C ASN A 264 -11.90 4.88 12.04
N ARG A 265 -11.39 5.12 10.84
CA ARG A 265 -9.96 5.35 10.60
C ARG A 265 -9.69 6.79 10.23
N TYR A 266 -8.48 7.21 10.52
CA TYR A 266 -8.05 8.59 10.32
C TYR A 266 -6.62 8.62 9.80
N LEU A 267 -6.26 9.64 9.02
CA LEU A 267 -4.87 10.07 8.90
C LEU A 267 -4.57 11.06 10.02
N THR A 268 -3.55 10.79 10.83
CA THR A 268 -3.05 11.69 11.87
C THR A 268 -1.66 12.21 11.51
N ARG A 269 -1.47 13.52 11.62
CA ARG A 269 -0.20 14.22 11.35
C ARG A 269 0.82 13.90 12.45
N LEU A 270 2.03 13.53 12.03
CA LEU A 270 3.10 13.08 12.96
C LEU A 270 4.10 14.17 13.35
N ASN A 271 4.18 15.26 12.59
CA ASN A 271 5.20 16.28 12.80
C ASN A 271 4.64 17.69 12.70
N ASP A 272 5.34 18.64 13.31
CA ASP A 272 5.12 20.07 13.10
C ASP A 272 5.59 20.54 11.73
N THR A 273 4.97 21.61 11.24
CA THR A 273 5.16 22.11 9.89
C THR A 273 4.91 23.62 9.82
N PRO A 274 5.64 24.35 8.95
CA PRO A 274 5.35 25.77 8.70
C PRO A 274 4.06 25.99 7.89
N CYS A 275 3.54 24.96 7.23
CA CYS A 275 2.24 25.01 6.56
C CYS A 275 1.10 24.71 7.55
N LYS A 276 -0.07 25.31 7.35
CA LYS A 276 -1.27 24.98 8.14
C LYS A 276 -1.97 23.79 7.51
N ALA A 277 -2.14 22.73 8.28
CA ALA A 277 -2.87 21.53 7.90
C ALA A 277 -3.60 20.97 9.14
N PRO A 278 -4.70 20.23 8.97
CA PRO A 278 -5.39 19.61 10.10
C PRO A 278 -4.45 18.68 10.89
N LYS A 279 -4.79 18.40 12.15
CA LYS A 279 -4.05 17.39 12.95
C LYS A 279 -4.49 15.97 12.59
N ARG A 280 -5.76 15.81 12.22
CA ARG A 280 -6.39 14.53 11.91
C ARG A 280 -7.43 14.71 10.82
N VAL A 281 -7.53 13.75 9.91
CA VAL A 281 -8.53 13.72 8.82
C VAL A 281 -9.17 12.34 8.80
N GLU A 282 -10.50 12.31 8.79
CA GLU A 282 -11.25 11.06 8.75
C GLU A 282 -11.12 10.37 7.39
N ILE A 283 -11.03 9.05 7.42
CA ILE A 283 -11.09 8.18 6.26
C ILE A 283 -12.47 7.54 6.32
N ARG A 284 -13.25 7.71 5.25
CA ARG A 284 -14.56 7.04 5.10
C ARG A 284 -14.41 5.53 5.25
N THR A 285 -15.53 4.83 5.41
CA THR A 285 -15.51 3.36 5.35
C THR A 285 -14.99 2.89 4.00
N VAL A 286 -14.04 1.93 4.01
CA VAL A 286 -13.43 1.35 2.79
C VAL A 286 -13.42 -0.17 2.90
N GLN A 287 -14.09 -0.84 1.95
CA GLN A 287 -14.17 -2.30 1.93
C GLN A 287 -12.84 -2.94 1.47
N PRO A 288 -12.59 -4.22 1.80
CA PRO A 288 -11.48 -4.98 1.23
C PRO A 288 -11.41 -4.87 -0.29
N GLY A 289 -10.23 -4.56 -0.83
CA GLY A 289 -9.98 -4.34 -2.25
C GLY A 289 -10.37 -2.96 -2.80
N GLU A 290 -11.12 -2.16 -2.04
CA GLU A 290 -11.59 -0.84 -2.46
C GLU A 290 -10.50 0.24 -2.31
N SER A 291 -10.47 1.19 -3.24
CA SER A 291 -9.59 2.36 -3.20
C SER A 291 -10.33 3.60 -2.70
N VAL A 292 -9.62 4.42 -1.92
CA VAL A 292 -10.11 5.70 -1.41
C VAL A 292 -9.14 6.82 -1.77
N GLU A 293 -9.69 7.96 -2.19
CA GLU A 293 -8.97 9.22 -2.27
C GLU A 293 -9.15 10.00 -0.98
N ILE A 294 -8.05 10.30 -0.30
CA ILE A 294 -8.05 11.04 0.96
C ILE A 294 -7.56 12.45 0.69
N ALA A 295 -8.43 13.43 0.91
CA ALA A 295 -8.18 14.84 0.63
C ALA A 295 -7.84 15.61 1.92
N VAL A 296 -6.74 16.36 1.88
CA VAL A 296 -6.28 17.22 2.97
C VAL A 296 -6.10 18.64 2.47
N ARG A 297 -6.85 19.57 3.05
CA ARG A 297 -6.68 21.01 2.78
C ARG A 297 -5.44 21.51 3.52
N VAL A 298 -4.58 22.23 2.79
CA VAL A 298 -3.33 22.77 3.29
C VAL A 298 -3.23 24.24 2.87
N ARG A 299 -2.82 25.10 3.81
CA ARG A 299 -2.41 26.47 3.52
C ARG A 299 -0.90 26.57 3.61
N ALA A 300 -0.28 27.03 2.52
CA ALA A 300 1.14 27.27 2.43
C ALA A 300 1.60 28.31 3.48
N ALA A 301 2.87 28.24 3.86
CA ALA A 301 3.49 29.27 4.69
C ALA A 301 3.45 30.64 3.98
N ASP A 302 3.43 31.72 4.76
CA ASP A 302 3.43 33.09 4.21
C ASP A 302 4.84 33.56 3.78
N SER A 303 5.88 32.79 4.16
CA SER A 303 7.30 33.00 3.82
C SER A 303 7.86 31.80 3.06
N PRO A 304 8.98 31.95 2.32
CA PRO A 304 9.64 30.82 1.65
C PRO A 304 10.01 29.73 2.66
N ALA A 305 9.60 28.49 2.39
CA ALA A 305 9.79 27.36 3.28
C ALA A 305 9.63 26.03 2.53
N ARG A 306 10.14 24.94 3.09
CA ARG A 306 9.77 23.58 2.67
C ARG A 306 8.74 23.02 3.65
N CYS A 307 7.58 22.65 3.15
CA CYS A 307 6.55 22.00 3.95
C CYS A 307 6.58 20.49 3.69
N LYS A 308 7.15 19.74 4.64
CA LYS A 308 7.10 18.27 4.65
C LYS A 308 6.24 17.79 5.80
N ILE A 309 5.13 17.11 5.50
CA ILE A 309 4.14 16.66 6.50
C ILE A 309 3.93 15.16 6.36
N TYR A 310 4.14 14.41 7.43
CA TYR A 310 3.92 12.97 7.49
C TYR A 310 2.59 12.64 8.15
N TRP A 311 1.91 11.63 7.60
CA TRP A 311 0.60 11.17 8.03
C TRP A 311 0.60 9.65 8.23
N LYS A 312 0.10 9.22 9.39
CA LYS A 312 -0.05 7.82 9.75
C LYS A 312 -1.52 7.49 9.94
N MET A 313 -1.93 6.30 9.49
CA MET A 313 -3.28 5.83 9.73
C MET A 313 -3.44 5.50 11.22
N THR A 314 -4.51 5.99 11.84
CA THR A 314 -4.84 5.73 13.25
C THR A 314 -6.30 5.34 13.39
N ASP A 315 -6.63 4.68 14.50
CA ASP A 315 -8.02 4.46 14.90
C ASP A 315 -8.65 5.73 15.53
N LYS A 316 -9.88 5.60 16.02
CA LYS A 316 -10.60 6.68 16.72
C LYS A 316 -9.90 7.21 17.98
N SER A 317 -9.18 6.36 18.70
CA SER A 317 -8.44 6.74 19.91
C SER A 317 -7.12 7.45 19.56
N GLY A 318 -6.64 7.27 18.33
CA GLY A 318 -5.36 7.77 17.86
C GLY A 318 -4.24 6.74 17.93
N ALA A 319 -4.54 5.49 18.27
CA ALA A 319 -3.57 4.41 18.19
C ALA A 319 -3.17 4.19 16.72
N GLU A 320 -1.87 4.04 16.46
CA GLU A 320 -1.38 3.79 15.11
C GLU A 320 -1.85 2.44 14.59
N LEU A 321 -2.35 2.45 13.36
CA LEU A 321 -2.69 1.27 12.59
C LEU A 321 -1.60 0.98 11.57
N LEU A 322 -1.57 -0.26 11.08
CA LEU A 322 -0.65 -0.69 10.03
C LEU A 322 0.81 -0.37 10.40
N ALA A 323 1.24 -0.77 11.61
CA ALA A 323 2.52 -0.37 12.20
C ALA A 323 3.72 -0.55 11.25
N ALA A 324 3.76 -1.66 10.51
CA ALA A 324 4.80 -1.97 9.54
C ALA A 324 4.81 -1.05 8.29
N LYS A 325 3.72 -0.32 8.02
CA LYS A 325 3.62 0.60 6.87
C LYS A 325 4.22 1.96 7.23
N LYS A 326 4.98 2.51 6.29
CA LYS A 326 5.52 3.87 6.43
C LYS A 326 4.40 4.92 6.37
N PRO A 327 4.56 6.08 7.02
CA PRO A 327 3.68 7.22 6.80
C PRO A 327 3.66 7.64 5.33
N ILE A 328 2.51 8.10 4.85
CA ILE A 328 2.43 8.87 3.60
C ILE A 328 2.78 10.33 3.90
N PHE A 329 3.13 11.12 2.89
CA PHE A 329 3.55 12.49 3.15
C PHE A 329 3.17 13.48 2.04
N LEU A 330 3.19 14.75 2.43
CA LEU A 330 3.23 15.90 1.54
C LEU A 330 4.66 16.45 1.56
N ASP A 331 5.21 16.82 0.41
CA ASP A 331 6.48 17.52 0.29
C ASP A 331 6.38 18.63 -0.77
N VAL A 332 6.30 19.89 -0.32
CA VAL A 332 6.19 21.05 -1.22
C VAL A 332 7.18 22.14 -0.84
N VAL A 333 7.56 22.93 -1.84
CA VAL A 333 8.40 24.12 -1.69
C VAL A 333 7.53 25.36 -1.85
N VAL A 334 7.55 26.25 -0.86
CA VAL A 334 6.85 27.52 -0.89
C VAL A 334 7.80 28.59 -1.44
N ALA A 335 7.41 29.25 -2.52
CA ALA A 335 8.19 30.31 -3.19
C ALA A 335 7.35 31.57 -3.45
#